data_AF-A0A7K4IJ60-F1
#
_entry.id   AF-A0A7K4IJ60-F1
#
_cell.length_a   1.000
_cell.length_b   1.000
_cell.length_c   1.000
_cell.angle_alpha   90.00
_cell.angle_beta   90.00
_cell.angle_gamma   90.00
#
_symmetry.space_group_name_H-M   'P 1'
#
loop_
_entity.id
_entity.type
_entity.pdbx_description
1 polymer ?
#
loop_
_entity_poly.entity_id
_entity_poly.type
_entity_poly.pdbx_seq_one_letter_code
_entity_poly.pdbx_strand_id
1 'polypeptide(L)'
;MLDVAISDDGSIIAATTQTGVAPDYKVYFFTSDGSLISQFELEQFSPILSMSGDGSIVAVGGPGWDSLYVFRVRLPVGGELVSTPILNTMVLLMLIAIIPAVAIGLGLAQIVGHRHKGT
;
A
#
# COMPACT_ATOMS: atom_id res chain seq x y z
N MET A 1 5.39 -18.30 2.70
CA MET A 1 4.74 -18.13 1.39
C MET A 1 4.71 -19.48 0.71
N LEU A 2 3.57 -19.87 0.16
CA LEU A 2 3.37 -21.16 -0.51
C LEU A 2 3.38 -20.97 -2.03
N ASP A 3 2.59 -20.01 -2.53
CA ASP A 3 2.53 -19.66 -3.94
C ASP A 3 2.20 -18.17 -4.13
N VAL A 4 2.45 -17.65 -5.34
CA VAL A 4 2.23 -16.26 -5.73
C VAL A 4 1.82 -16.18 -7.19
N ALA A 5 0.87 -15.29 -7.51
CA ALA A 5 0.59 -14.88 -8.88
C ALA A 5 0.46 -13.37 -8.99
N ILE A 6 0.73 -12.88 -10.19
CA ILE A 6 0.73 -11.48 -10.55
C ILE A 6 -0.11 -11.35 -11.83
N SER A 7 -0.94 -10.31 -11.91
CA SER A 7 -1.67 -9.98 -13.14
C SER A 7 -0.70 -9.62 -14.28
N ASP A 8 -1.15 -9.72 -15.53
CA ASP A 8 -0.32 -9.44 -16.71
C ASP A 8 0.24 -8.01 -16.71
N ASP A 9 -0.51 -7.05 -16.15
CA ASP A 9 -0.10 -5.66 -16.00
C ASP A 9 0.70 -5.37 -14.72
N GLY A 10 0.90 -6.37 -13.86
CA GLY A 10 1.60 -6.24 -12.59
C GLY A 10 0.84 -5.51 -11.48
N SER A 11 -0.39 -5.05 -11.74
CA SER A 11 -1.13 -4.18 -10.81
C SER A 11 -1.66 -4.89 -9.56
N ILE A 12 -1.92 -6.20 -9.67
CA ILE A 12 -2.45 -7.04 -8.60
C ILE A 12 -1.49 -8.20 -8.35
N ILE A 13 -1.17 -8.41 -7.08
CA ILE A 13 -0.35 -9.52 -6.60
C ILE A 13 -1.19 -10.31 -5.60
N ALA A 14 -1.25 -11.63 -5.74
CA ALA A 14 -1.89 -12.50 -4.76
C ALA A 14 -0.90 -13.54 -4.25
N ALA A 15 -0.95 -13.84 -2.94
CA ALA A 15 -0.05 -14.80 -2.32
C ALA A 15 -0.78 -15.65 -1.28
N THR A 16 -0.54 -16.95 -1.31
CA THR A 16 -0.96 -17.87 -0.24
C THR A 16 0.16 -18.03 0.78
N THR A 17 -0.21 -18.05 2.05
CA THR A 17 0.72 -18.20 3.15
C THR A 17 0.24 -19.22 4.16
N GLN A 18 1.20 -19.83 4.84
CA GLN A 18 0.99 -20.49 6.11
C GLN A 18 1.93 -19.80 7.11
N THR A 19 1.36 -19.29 8.20
CA THR A 19 2.10 -18.59 9.26
C THR A 19 1.95 -19.31 10.60
N GLY A 20 2.94 -19.19 11.48
CA GLY A 20 2.86 -19.70 12.85
C GLY A 20 3.02 -21.22 13.03
N VAL A 21 2.78 -21.67 14.26
CA VAL A 21 2.91 -23.08 14.72
C VAL A 21 1.57 -23.84 14.62
N ALA A 22 0.47 -23.10 14.49
CA ALA A 22 -0.89 -23.61 14.26
C ALA A 22 -1.29 -23.37 12.79
N PRO A 23 -2.27 -24.10 12.24
CA PRO A 23 -2.77 -23.86 10.88
C PRO A 23 -3.41 -22.46 10.77
N ASP A 24 -2.59 -21.48 10.37
CA ASP A 24 -3.02 -20.14 9.99
C ASP A 24 -2.71 -19.97 8.50
N TYR A 25 -3.72 -20.31 7.68
CA TYR A 25 -3.65 -20.27 6.23
C TYR A 25 -4.36 -19.02 5.74
N LYS A 26 -3.67 -18.23 4.93
CA LYS A 26 -4.24 -16.98 4.40
C LYS A 26 -3.94 -16.85 2.92
N VAL A 27 -4.84 -16.16 2.23
CA VAL A 27 -4.55 -15.54 0.94
C VAL A 27 -4.54 -14.03 1.14
N TYR A 28 -3.54 -13.39 0.57
CA TYR A 28 -3.37 -11.94 0.57
C TYR A 28 -3.47 -11.41 -0.86
N PHE A 29 -3.99 -10.20 -0.99
CA PHE A 29 -4.06 -9.46 -2.24
C PHE A 29 -3.41 -8.10 -2.03
N PHE A 30 -2.49 -7.74 -2.92
CA PHE A 30 -1.72 -6.49 -2.86
C PHE A 30 -1.81 -5.75 -4.18
N THR A 31 -1.62 -4.44 -4.11
CA THR A 31 -1.27 -3.60 -5.25
C THR A 31 0.22 -3.75 -5.58
N SER A 32 0.61 -3.29 -6.77
CA SER A 32 2.00 -3.34 -7.26
C SER A 32 3.03 -2.60 -6.39
N ASP A 33 2.60 -1.62 -5.58
CA ASP A 33 3.44 -0.88 -4.62
C ASP A 33 3.58 -1.60 -3.26
N GLY A 34 2.94 -2.77 -3.10
CA GLY A 34 2.94 -3.56 -1.87
C GLY A 34 1.84 -3.18 -0.88
N SER A 35 0.94 -2.25 -1.20
CA SER A 35 -0.18 -1.91 -0.33
C SER A 35 -1.19 -3.08 -0.28
N LEU A 36 -1.68 -3.41 0.93
CA LEU A 36 -2.65 -4.50 1.12
C LEU A 36 -4.03 -4.08 0.61
N ILE A 37 -4.56 -4.82 -0.37
CA ILE A 37 -5.93 -4.69 -0.84
C ILE A 37 -6.87 -5.40 0.13
N SER A 38 -6.61 -6.68 0.41
CA SER A 38 -7.42 -7.50 1.30
C SER A 38 -6.69 -8.80 1.69
N GLN A 39 -7.24 -9.52 2.67
CA GLN A 39 -6.82 -10.87 3.03
C GLN A 39 -8.04 -11.73 3.36
N PHE A 40 -7.90 -13.04 3.24
CA PHE A 40 -8.92 -14.01 3.63
C PHE A 40 -8.27 -15.20 4.35
N GLU A 41 -8.90 -15.65 5.43
CA GLU A 41 -8.49 -16.84 6.17
C GLU A 41 -9.03 -18.09 5.48
N LEU A 42 -8.12 -18.96 5.07
CA LEU A 42 -8.45 -20.22 4.43
C LEU A 42 -8.66 -21.26 5.53
N GLU A 43 -9.71 -22.06 5.41
CA GLU A 43 -10.06 -23.07 6.42
C GLU A 43 -9.02 -24.20 6.50
N GLN A 44 -8.18 -24.32 5.47
CA GLN A 44 -7.20 -25.38 5.36
C GLN A 44 -6.01 -25.02 4.47
N PHE A 45 -5.00 -25.87 4.52
CA PHE A 45 -3.82 -25.80 3.67
C PHE A 45 -4.22 -25.76 2.19
N SER A 46 -3.92 -24.65 1.54
CA SER A 46 -4.25 -24.41 0.13
C SER A 46 -3.05 -23.75 -0.58
N PRO A 47 -2.05 -24.56 -0.98
CA PRO A 47 -0.78 -24.06 -1.47
C PRO A 47 -0.78 -23.66 -2.95
N ILE A 48 -1.88 -23.84 -3.69
CA ILE A 48 -1.91 -23.60 -5.14
C ILE A 48 -2.71 -22.32 -5.42
N LEU A 49 -2.18 -21.45 -6.26
CA LEU A 49 -2.84 -20.22 -6.67
C LEU A 49 -2.82 -20.07 -8.19
N SER A 50 -3.90 -19.55 -8.76
CA SER A 50 -3.97 -19.14 -10.17
C SER A 50 -4.76 -17.84 -10.30
N MET A 51 -4.38 -16.99 -11.24
CA MET A 51 -4.96 -15.67 -11.46
C MET A 51 -5.28 -15.49 -12.94
N SER A 52 -6.40 -14.83 -13.27
CA SER A 52 -6.67 -14.36 -14.62
C SER A 52 -5.67 -13.27 -15.03
N GLY A 53 -5.36 -13.15 -16.33
CA GLY A 53 -4.39 -12.14 -16.79
C GLY A 53 -4.75 -10.71 -16.38
N ASP A 54 -6.04 -10.38 -16.29
CA ASP A 54 -6.53 -9.07 -15.82
C ASP A 54 -6.56 -8.90 -14.29
N GLY A 55 -6.11 -9.91 -13.52
CA GLY A 55 -6.11 -9.90 -12.06
C GLY A 55 -7.50 -9.93 -11.40
N SER A 56 -8.59 -9.99 -12.17
CA SER A 56 -9.95 -9.84 -11.63
C SER A 56 -10.49 -11.10 -10.95
N ILE A 57 -9.94 -12.27 -11.27
CA ILE A 57 -10.30 -13.57 -10.71
C ILE A 57 -9.05 -14.28 -10.18
N VAL A 58 -9.13 -14.79 -8.95
CA VAL A 58 -8.08 -15.61 -8.34
C VAL A 58 -8.71 -16.89 -7.83
N ALA A 59 -8.13 -18.04 -8.18
CA ALA A 59 -8.47 -19.34 -7.64
C ALA A 59 -7.37 -19.82 -6.70
N VAL A 60 -7.75 -20.32 -5.53
CA VAL A 60 -6.86 -20.93 -4.55
C VAL A 60 -7.32 -22.35 -4.29
N GLY A 61 -6.39 -23.30 -4.34
CA GLY A 61 -6.65 -24.73 -4.25
C GLY A 61 -5.75 -25.43 -3.24
N GLY A 62 -6.29 -26.48 -2.62
CA GLY A 62 -5.55 -27.38 -1.73
C GLY A 62 -5.81 -28.86 -2.01
N PRO A 63 -5.24 -29.76 -1.17
CA PRO A 63 -5.46 -31.19 -1.28
C PRO A 63 -6.79 -31.67 -0.66
N GLY A 64 -7.56 -30.79 -0.01
CA GLY A 64 -8.82 -31.15 0.65
C GLY A 64 -10.03 -31.03 -0.27
N TRP A 65 -11.14 -31.66 0.12
CA TRP A 65 -12.38 -31.71 -0.67
C TRP A 65 -13.06 -30.34 -0.79
N ASP A 66 -12.95 -29.49 0.23
CA ASP A 66 -13.55 -28.15 0.29
C ASP A 66 -12.49 -27.04 0.18
N SER A 67 -11.40 -27.32 -0.53
CA SER A 67 -10.20 -26.46 -0.56
C SER A 67 -10.11 -25.53 -1.77
N LEU A 68 -11.19 -25.42 -2.54
CA LEU A 68 -11.27 -24.53 -3.70
C LEU A 68 -11.99 -23.23 -3.35
N TYR A 69 -11.26 -22.13 -3.42
CA TYR A 69 -11.79 -20.79 -3.25
C TYR A 69 -11.63 -20.02 -4.56
N VAL A 70 -12.65 -19.25 -4.92
CA VAL A 70 -12.61 -18.35 -6.08
C VAL A 70 -12.96 -16.95 -5.61
N PHE A 71 -12.04 -16.03 -5.81
CA PHE A 71 -12.16 -14.64 -5.42
C PHE A 71 -12.36 -13.77 -6.66
N ARG A 72 -13.23 -12.77 -6.53
CA ARG A 72 -13.27 -11.63 -7.42
C ARG A 72 -12.53 -10.48 -6.77
N VAL A 73 -11.38 -10.11 -7.32
CA VAL A 73 -10.59 -8.99 -6.81
C VAL A 73 -11.15 -7.69 -7.37
N ARG A 74 -11.36 -6.70 -6.49
CA ARG A 74 -11.78 -5.35 -6.88
C ARG A 74 -10.84 -4.38 -6.18
N LEU A 75 -10.24 -3.49 -6.96
CA LEU A 75 -9.51 -2.36 -6.40
C LEU A 75 -10.50 -1.43 -5.67
N PRO A 76 -10.13 -0.85 -4.52
CA PRO A 76 -10.92 0.18 -3.88
C PRO A 76 -11.15 1.34 -4.86
N VAL A 77 -12.41 1.58 -5.23
CA VAL A 77 -12.78 2.73 -6.07
C VAL A 77 -12.90 3.98 -5.20
N GLY A 78 -11.75 4.55 -4.82
CA GLY A 78 -11.71 5.87 -4.17
C GLY A 78 -10.55 6.06 -3.21
N GLY A 79 -9.57 6.86 -3.63
CA GLY A 79 -8.45 7.34 -2.82
C GLY A 79 -7.11 6.74 -3.25
N GLU A 80 -6.13 7.60 -3.52
CA GLU A 80 -4.73 7.21 -3.66
C GLU A 80 -4.23 6.67 -2.31
N LEU A 81 -3.89 5.39 -2.24
CA LEU A 81 -3.19 4.84 -1.07
C LEU A 81 -1.73 5.27 -1.16
N VAL A 82 -1.45 6.48 -0.70
CA VAL A 82 -0.07 6.96 -0.59
C VAL A 82 0.58 6.29 0.63
N SER A 83 1.23 5.15 0.41
CA SER A 83 2.12 4.53 1.39
C SER A 83 3.40 5.37 1.50
N THR A 84 3.34 6.55 2.13
CA THR A 84 4.56 7.30 2.45
C THR A 84 5.21 6.73 3.73
N PRO A 85 6.52 6.41 3.70
CA PRO A 85 7.28 6.17 4.92
C PRO A 85 7.05 7.33 5.89
N ILE A 86 6.79 7.06 7.17
CA ILE A 86 6.49 8.08 8.21
C ILE A 86 7.50 9.23 8.17
N LEU A 87 8.76 8.93 7.87
CA LEU A 87 9.84 9.89 7.71
C LEU A 87 9.58 10.92 6.59
N ASN A 88 9.04 10.49 5.44
CA ASN A 88 8.77 11.36 4.30
C ASN A 88 7.58 12.30 4.57
N THR A 89 6.56 11.81 5.30
CA THR A 89 5.42 12.64 5.71
C THR A 89 5.86 13.73 6.69
N MET A 90 6.72 13.40 7.66
CA MET A 90 7.27 14.39 8.59
C MET A 90 8.14 15.43 7.87
N VAL A 91 8.98 15.01 6.91
CA VAL A 91 9.77 15.94 6.08
C VAL A 91 8.87 16.84 5.23
N LEU A 92 7.83 16.29 4.60
CA LEU A 92 6.87 17.07 3.81
C LEU A 92 6.12 18.10 4.66
N LEU A 93 5.64 17.71 5.85
CA LEU A 93 5.01 18.62 6.81
C LEU A 93 5.97 19.70 7.31
N MET A 94 7.24 19.35 7.57
CA MET A 94 8.28 20.32 7.92
C MET A 94 8.56 21.32 6.79
N LEU A 95 8.64 20.88 5.53
CA LEU A 95 8.83 21.77 4.39
C LEU A 95 7.66 22.75 4.23
N ILE A 96 6.42 22.27 4.37
CA ILE A 96 5.21 23.11 4.32
C ILE A 96 5.20 24.13 5.47
N ALA A 97 5.68 23.78 6.67
CA ALA A 97 5.70 24.68 7.81
C ALA A 97 6.87 25.69 7.79
N ILE A 98 8.06 25.26 7.38
CA ILE A 98 9.29 26.06 7.46
C ILE A 98 9.39 27.07 6.32
N ILE A 99 9.02 26.70 5.09
CA ILE A 99 9.16 27.58 3.92
C ILE A 99 8.37 28.89 4.08
N PRO A 100 7.08 28.89 4.50
CA PRO A 100 6.33 30.12 4.73
C PRO A 100 6.91 30.95 5.88
N ALA A 101 7.33 30.31 6.97
CA ALA A 101 7.86 31.01 8.15
C ALA A 101 9.16 31.77 7.83
N VAL A 102 10.07 31.15 7.07
CA VAL A 102 11.32 31.80 6.62
C VAL A 102 11.04 32.93 5.65
N ALA A 103 10.11 32.76 4.71
CA ALA A 103 9.73 33.79 3.75
C ALA A 103 9.13 35.03 4.44
N ILE A 104 8.24 34.82 5.42
CA ILE A 104 7.63 35.90 6.21
C ILE A 104 8.69 36.62 7.05
N GLY A 105 9.58 35.88 7.72
CA GLY A 105 10.64 36.45 8.53
C GLY A 105 11.62 37.33 7.72
N LEU A 106 12.05 36.84 6.57
CA LEU A 106 12.92 37.59 5.64
C LEU A 106 12.23 38.85 5.11
N GLY A 107 10.95 38.75 4.72
CA GLY A 107 10.18 39.90 4.25
C GLY A 107 10.03 41.00 5.30
N LEU A 108 9.72 40.62 6.55
CA LEU A 108 9.62 41.56 7.67
C LEU A 108 10.97 42.22 7.99
N ALA A 109 12.07 41.45 7.97
CA ALA A 109 13.41 41.97 8.21
C ALA A 109 13.84 43.01 7.16
N GLN A 110 13.49 42.80 5.88
CA GLN A 110 13.77 43.77 4.82
C GLN A 110 12.99 45.08 4.98
N ILE A 111 11.72 45.00 5.40
CA ILE A 111 10.86 46.17 5.65
C ILE A 111 11.42 47.01 6.82
N VAL A 112 11.83 46.36 7.91
CA VAL A 112 12.41 47.05 9.09
C VAL A 112 13.77 47.64 8.75
N GLY A 113 14.61 46.92 8.02
CA GLY A 113 15.93 47.40 7.57
C GLY A 113 15.86 48.62 6.66
N HIS A 114 14.81 48.73 5.82
CA HIS A 114 14.59 49.89 4.96
C HIS A 114 14.16 51.13 5.75
N ARG A 115 13.39 50.98 6.85
CA ARG A 115 13.00 52.11 7.71
C ARG A 115 14.17 52.73 8.48
N HIS A 116 15.20 51.95 8.81
CA HIS A 116 16.36 52.43 9.57
C HIS A 116 17.45 53.13 8.74
N LYS A 117 17.50 52.92 7.42
CA LYS A 117 18.50 53.55 6.54
C LYS A 117 18.03 54.87 5.89
N GLY A 118 16.82 55.33 6.21
CA GLY A 118 16.17 56.49 5.60
C GLY A 118 16.11 57.74 6.48
N THR A 119 16.91 57.84 7.55
CA THR A 119 17.04 59.03 8.41
C THR A 119 18.46 59.55 8.41
#